data_AF-A0A6H0S5C8-F1
#
_entry.id   AF-A0A6H0S5C8-F1
#
_cell.length_a   1.000
_cell.length_b   1.000
_cell.length_c   1.000
_cell.angle_alpha   90.00
_cell.angle_beta   90.00
_cell.angle_gamma   90.00
#
_symmetry.space_group_name_H-M   'P 1'
#
loop_
_entity.id
_entity.type
_entity.pdbx_description
1 polymer ?
#
loop_
_entity_poly.entity_id
_entity_poly.type
_entity_poly.pdbx_seq_one_letter_code
_entity_poly.pdbx_strand_id
1 'polypeptide(L)'
;MGFASIEDELILGQRLASKLGRPAVHDALAGPVFEALRKLISKAKKSQDWCDDVEQLRLEIVEGTTLYPKRVRLLVLTDVRFGPSEKKPLRDEWKSHRKSLNAAGITWEPIHFLTVDKCPVRLYRASVPIEAPTLERGRFA
;
A
#
# COMPACT_ATOMS: atom_id res chain seq x y z
N MET A 1 23.23 22.84 -3.27
CA MET A 1 23.64 21.51 -3.77
C MET A 1 22.38 20.69 -3.95
N GLY A 2 21.81 20.71 -5.15
CA GLY A 2 20.60 19.97 -5.50
C GLY A 2 20.98 18.78 -6.39
N PHE A 3 20.11 17.77 -6.45
CA PHE A 3 20.30 16.60 -7.31
C PHE A 3 20.38 16.99 -8.79
N ALA A 4 21.20 16.28 -9.56
CA ALA A 4 21.38 16.53 -10.99
C ALA A 4 20.15 16.11 -11.82
N SER A 5 19.34 15.18 -11.30
CA SER A 5 18.08 14.73 -11.92
C SER A 5 17.11 14.17 -10.87
N ILE A 6 15.82 14.07 -11.22
CA ILE A 6 14.77 13.41 -10.41
C ILE A 6 15.09 11.92 -10.21
N GLU A 7 15.78 11.32 -11.18
CA GLU A 7 16.16 9.90 -11.16
C GLU A 7 17.26 9.64 -10.12
N ASP A 8 18.22 10.55 -9.96
CA ASP A 8 19.24 10.49 -8.92
C ASP A 8 18.64 10.64 -7.51
N GLU A 9 17.63 11.50 -7.37
CA GLU A 9 16.88 11.66 -6.12
C GLU A 9 16.10 10.40 -5.77
N LEU A 10 15.49 9.73 -6.75
CA LEU A 10 14.84 8.44 -6.58
C LEU A 10 15.81 7.35 -6.16
N ILE A 11 16.99 7.26 -6.79
CA ILE A 11 18.02 6.27 -6.46
C ILE A 11 18.55 6.52 -5.04
N LEU A 12 18.80 7.78 -4.66
CA LEU A 12 19.26 8.11 -3.31
C LEU A 12 18.17 7.85 -2.27
N GLY A 13 16.92 8.24 -2.56
CA GLY A 13 15.76 7.96 -1.73
C GLY A 13 15.57 6.46 -1.53
N GLN A 14 15.70 5.66 -2.60
CA GLN A 14 15.68 4.20 -2.52
C GLN A 14 16.83 3.64 -1.67
N ARG A 15 18.06 4.15 -1.81
CA ARG A 15 19.22 3.71 -1.02
C ARG A 15 19.09 4.06 0.47
N LEU A 16 18.52 5.21 0.79
CA LEU A 16 18.25 5.63 2.17
C LEU A 16 17.11 4.80 2.77
N ALA A 17 16.03 4.61 2.01
CA ALA A 17 14.88 3.85 2.44
C ALA A 17 15.22 2.34 2.59
N SER A 18 16.05 1.78 1.71
CA SER A 18 16.57 0.41 1.83
C SER A 18 17.46 0.21 3.04
N LYS A 19 18.25 1.22 3.44
CA LYS A 19 19.01 1.21 4.71
C LYS A 19 18.10 1.26 5.95
N LEU A 20 16.88 1.77 5.82
CA LEU A 20 15.91 1.91 6.90
C LEU A 20 14.78 0.86 6.87
N GLY A 21 14.81 -0.07 5.90
CA GLY A 21 13.76 -1.08 5.73
C GLY A 21 12.39 -0.49 5.38
N ARG A 22 12.35 0.68 4.71
CA ARG A 22 11.10 1.33 4.29
C ARG A 22 11.08 1.49 2.77
N PRO A 23 9.92 1.39 2.10
CA PRO A 23 9.80 1.78 0.70
C PRO A 23 10.02 3.29 0.53
N ALA A 24 10.73 3.71 -0.51
CA ALA A 24 10.89 5.13 -0.86
C ALA A 24 9.58 5.70 -1.43
N VAL A 25 8.72 6.16 -0.53
CA VAL A 25 7.37 6.66 -0.80
C VAL A 25 7.18 7.99 -0.09
N HIS A 26 6.39 8.89 -0.69
CA HIS A 26 6.01 10.16 -0.10
C HIS A 26 5.55 10.05 1.37
N ASP A 27 6.01 10.96 2.23
CA ASP A 27 5.85 10.88 3.69
C ASP A 27 4.39 10.83 4.16
N ALA A 28 3.51 11.54 3.45
CA ALA A 28 2.06 11.52 3.70
C ALA A 28 1.45 10.09 3.61
N LEU A 29 2.12 9.16 2.93
CA LEU A 29 1.72 7.76 2.80
C LEU A 29 2.52 6.87 3.76
N ALA A 30 3.86 6.99 3.74
CA ALA A 30 4.76 6.07 4.43
C ALA A 30 4.58 6.04 5.95
N GLY A 31 4.16 7.15 6.57
CA GLY A 31 3.84 7.21 8.00
C GLY A 31 2.37 6.93 8.28
N PRO A 32 1.48 7.93 8.15
CA PRO A 32 0.12 7.85 8.68
C PRO A 32 -0.71 6.71 8.09
N VAL A 33 -0.63 6.51 6.77
CA VAL A 33 -1.46 5.53 6.05
C VAL A 33 -0.93 4.11 6.28
N PHE A 34 0.37 3.89 6.08
CA PHE A 34 0.93 2.54 6.19
C PHE A 34 0.88 2.04 7.64
N GLU A 35 1.12 2.89 8.63
CA GLU A 35 0.98 2.51 10.04
C GLU A 35 -0.47 2.20 10.43
N ALA A 36 -1.44 2.98 9.94
CA ALA A 36 -2.85 2.75 10.23
C ALA A 36 -3.34 1.42 9.63
N LEU A 37 -2.98 1.13 8.37
CA LEU A 37 -3.28 -0.15 7.72
C LEU A 37 -2.63 -1.34 8.45
N ARG A 38 -1.35 -1.22 8.88
CA ARG A 38 -0.69 -2.24 9.69
C ARG A 38 -1.41 -2.50 11.01
N LYS A 39 -1.85 -1.45 11.69
CA LYS A 39 -2.61 -1.56 12.95
C LYS A 39 -3.97 -2.22 12.73
N LEU A 40 -4.68 -1.87 11.66
CA LEU A 40 -5.94 -2.51 11.28
C LEU A 40 -5.75 -4.02 11.09
N ILE A 41 -4.77 -4.41 10.27
CA ILE A 41 -4.50 -5.82 9.98
C ILE A 41 -4.09 -6.58 11.24
N SER A 42 -3.18 -6.01 12.05
CA SER A 42 -2.74 -6.64 13.31
C SER A 42 -3.89 -6.85 14.30
N LYS A 43 -4.86 -5.92 14.34
CA LYS A 43 -6.07 -6.07 15.14
C LYS A 43 -7.02 -7.10 14.55
N ALA A 44 -7.28 -7.05 13.24
CA ALA A 44 -8.19 -7.94 12.56
C ALA A 44 -7.72 -9.41 12.62
N LYS A 45 -6.41 -9.66 12.47
CA LYS A 45 -5.82 -11.00 12.53
C LYS A 45 -6.09 -11.75 13.85
N LYS A 46 -6.40 -11.02 14.93
CA LYS A 46 -6.69 -11.62 16.24
C LYS A 46 -8.15 -12.01 16.44
N SER A 47 -9.07 -11.52 15.60
CA SER A 47 -10.50 -11.61 15.89
C SER A 47 -11.43 -11.67 14.67
N GLN A 48 -10.90 -11.63 13.45
CA GLN A 48 -11.69 -11.55 12.23
C GLN A 48 -11.12 -12.45 11.13
N ASP A 49 -11.90 -13.45 10.73
CA ASP A 49 -11.49 -14.52 9.83
C ASP A 49 -11.12 -14.02 8.42
N TRP A 50 -11.76 -12.94 7.93
CA TRP A 50 -11.42 -12.39 6.61
C TRP A 50 -9.97 -11.94 6.48
N CYS A 51 -9.31 -11.64 7.60
CA CYS A 51 -7.91 -11.21 7.59
C CYS A 51 -6.97 -12.37 7.21
N ASP A 52 -7.39 -13.62 7.42
CA ASP A 52 -6.63 -14.80 7.04
C ASP A 52 -6.54 -14.97 5.52
N ASP A 53 -7.55 -14.49 4.80
CA ASP A 53 -7.61 -14.53 3.35
C ASP A 53 -6.89 -13.34 2.67
N VAL A 54 -6.39 -12.37 3.44
CA VAL A 54 -5.58 -11.26 2.89
C VAL A 54 -4.14 -11.72 2.77
N GLU A 55 -3.66 -11.80 1.53
CA GLU A 55 -2.28 -12.19 1.24
C GLU A 55 -1.35 -10.97 1.30
N GLN A 56 -1.69 -9.88 0.62
CA GLN A 56 -0.84 -8.70 0.55
C GLN A 56 -1.63 -7.39 0.46
N LEU A 57 -1.10 -6.36 1.13
CA LEU A 57 -1.49 -4.97 0.90
C LEU A 57 -0.41 -4.28 0.05
N ARG A 58 -0.84 -3.57 -0.99
CA ARG A 58 0.07 -2.83 -1.88
C ARG A 58 -0.50 -1.46 -2.21
N LEU A 59 0.38 -0.49 -2.47
CA LEU A 59 0.00 0.84 -2.94
C LEU A 59 0.25 0.93 -4.45
N GLU A 60 -0.80 1.12 -5.22
CA GLU A 60 -0.73 1.47 -6.64
C GLU A 60 -0.57 2.98 -6.78
N ILE A 61 0.49 3.42 -7.47
CA ILE A 61 0.64 4.79 -7.94
C ILE A 61 -0.04 4.86 -9.31
N VAL A 62 -1.29 5.33 -9.33
CA VAL A 62 -2.10 5.45 -10.55
C VAL A 62 -1.54 6.56 -11.46
N GLU A 63 -1.03 7.62 -10.85
CA GLU A 63 -0.38 8.72 -11.55
C GLU A 63 0.73 9.34 -10.70
N GLY A 64 1.84 9.70 -11.34
CA GLY A 64 3.03 10.26 -10.69
C GLY A 64 4.09 9.19 -10.40
N THR A 65 4.95 9.47 -9.42
CA THR A 65 6.00 8.55 -8.97
C THR A 65 5.80 8.21 -7.50
N THR A 66 6.59 7.27 -6.95
CA THR A 66 6.48 6.90 -5.53
C THR A 66 6.82 8.06 -4.59
N LEU A 67 7.78 8.91 -4.98
CA LEU A 67 8.17 10.11 -4.23
C LEU A 67 7.23 11.29 -4.47
N TYR A 68 6.65 11.40 -5.67
CA TYR A 68 5.71 12.48 -6.03
C TYR A 68 4.41 11.89 -6.59
N PRO A 69 3.61 11.23 -5.75
CA PRO A 69 2.38 10.62 -6.20
C PRO A 69 1.32 11.69 -6.44
N LYS A 70 0.70 11.68 -7.62
CA LYS A 70 -0.45 12.55 -7.92
C LYS A 70 -1.76 11.86 -7.61
N ARG A 71 -1.79 10.53 -7.79
CA ARG A 71 -2.98 9.71 -7.56
C ARG A 71 -2.60 8.32 -7.10
N VAL A 72 -3.26 7.86 -6.05
CA VAL A 72 -2.93 6.57 -5.42
C VAL A 72 -4.17 5.74 -5.14
N ARG A 73 -3.98 4.43 -5.19
CA ARG A 73 -5.00 3.44 -4.89
C ARG A 73 -4.42 2.36 -3.98
N LEU A 74 -5.20 1.94 -2.98
CA LEU A 74 -4.88 0.73 -2.22
C LEU A 74 -5.28 -0.51 -3.03
N LEU A 75 -4.32 -1.42 -3.20
CA LEU A 75 -4.53 -2.76 -3.70
C LEU A 75 -4.58 -3.74 -2.54
N VAL A 76 -5.59 -4.59 -2.53
CA VAL A 76 -5.74 -5.68 -1.58
C VAL A 76 -5.72 -6.97 -2.39
N LEU A 77 -4.66 -7.76 -2.20
CA LEU A 77 -4.53 -9.08 -2.78
C LEU A 77 -5.02 -10.12 -1.78
N THR A 78 -5.93 -10.97 -2.24
CA THR A 78 -6.60 -11.98 -1.41
C THR A 78 -6.52 -13.37 -2.05
N ASP A 79 -6.61 -14.41 -1.24
CA ASP A 79 -6.74 -15.79 -1.74
C ASP A 79 -8.12 -16.01 -2.38
N VAL A 80 -9.17 -15.54 -1.69
CA VAL A 80 -10.56 -15.70 -2.13
C VAL A 80 -11.19 -14.36 -2.53
N ARG A 81 -12.31 -14.41 -3.25
CA ARG A 81 -13.06 -13.18 -3.58
C ARG A 81 -13.83 -12.70 -2.36
N PHE A 82 -13.49 -11.51 -1.88
CA PHE A 82 -14.21 -10.90 -0.76
C PHE A 82 -15.64 -10.49 -1.12
N GLY A 83 -16.57 -10.77 -0.22
CA GLY A 83 -17.90 -10.20 -0.17
C GLY A 83 -17.94 -8.76 0.34
N PRO A 84 -19.13 -8.14 0.40
CA PRO A 84 -19.30 -6.77 0.90
C PRO A 84 -18.87 -6.58 2.36
N SER A 85 -19.10 -7.59 3.20
CA SER A 85 -18.75 -7.61 4.63
C SER A 85 -17.24 -7.55 4.87
N GLU A 86 -16.48 -8.36 4.15
CA GLU A 86 -15.03 -8.47 4.26
C GLU A 86 -14.33 -7.22 3.69
N LYS A 87 -14.92 -6.63 2.64
CA LYS A 87 -14.40 -5.38 2.04
C LYS A 87 -14.60 -4.16 2.93
N LYS A 88 -15.63 -4.16 3.78
CA LYS A 88 -16.07 -2.96 4.50
C LYS A 88 -14.99 -2.38 5.44
N PRO A 89 -14.35 -3.16 6.33
CA PRO A 89 -13.31 -2.65 7.22
C PRO A 89 -12.17 -1.96 6.46
N LEU A 90 -11.67 -2.59 5.40
CA LEU A 90 -10.60 -2.04 4.58
C LEU A 90 -11.04 -0.77 3.85
N ARG A 91 -12.25 -0.76 3.28
CA ARG A 91 -12.82 0.41 2.60
C ARG A 91 -12.97 1.60 3.54
N ASP A 92 -13.48 1.35 4.74
CA ASP A 92 -13.72 2.40 5.73
C ASP A 92 -12.37 3.00 6.21
N GLU A 93 -11.38 2.15 6.49
CA GLU A 93 -10.03 2.60 6.84
C GLU A 93 -9.40 3.41 5.71
N TRP A 94 -9.39 2.89 4.48
CA TRP A 94 -8.81 3.61 3.34
C TRP A 94 -9.51 4.94 3.07
N LYS A 95 -10.84 4.99 3.21
CA LYS A 95 -11.64 6.21 3.05
C LYS A 95 -11.30 7.25 4.11
N SER A 96 -10.90 6.85 5.32
CA SER A 96 -10.52 7.76 6.40
C SER A 96 -9.32 8.65 6.01
N HIS A 97 -8.42 8.14 5.17
CA HIS A 97 -7.22 8.86 4.70
C HIS A 97 -7.49 9.82 3.53
N ARG A 98 -8.70 9.83 2.96
CA ARG A 98 -9.01 10.66 1.79
C ARG A 98 -8.74 12.15 2.04
N LYS A 99 -9.13 12.65 3.22
CA LYS A 99 -8.96 14.08 3.56
C LYS A 99 -7.48 14.46 3.71
N SER A 100 -6.69 13.63 4.40
CA SER A 100 -5.26 13.90 4.60
C SER A 100 -4.46 13.79 3.30
N LEU A 101 -4.78 12.83 2.44
CA LEU A 101 -4.13 12.68 1.14
C LEU A 101 -4.44 13.86 0.22
N ASN A 102 -5.71 14.28 0.15
CA ASN A 102 -6.10 15.45 -0.64
C ASN A 102 -5.41 16.73 -0.13
N ALA A 103 -5.25 16.90 1.18
CA ALA A 103 -4.52 18.03 1.76
C ALA A 103 -3.03 18.04 1.37
N ALA A 104 -2.44 16.87 1.14
CA ALA A 104 -1.09 16.71 0.61
C ALA A 104 -1.01 16.81 -0.92
N GLY A 105 -2.12 17.15 -1.61
CA GLY A 105 -2.18 17.22 -3.08
C GLY A 105 -2.24 15.85 -3.77
N ILE A 106 -2.46 14.77 -3.02
CA ILE A 106 -2.52 13.39 -3.54
C ILE A 106 -3.99 12.99 -3.73
N THR A 107 -4.37 12.67 -4.96
CA THR A 107 -5.72 12.19 -5.27
C THR A 107 -5.92 10.77 -4.76
N TRP A 108 -6.93 10.59 -3.93
CA TRP A 108 -7.36 9.28 -3.43
C TRP A 108 -8.30 8.57 -4.40
N GLU A 109 -8.07 7.28 -4.65
CA GLU A 109 -8.94 6.41 -5.47
C GLU A 109 -9.52 5.26 -4.64
N PRO A 110 -10.74 4.73 -4.93
CA PRO A 110 -11.31 3.58 -4.23
C PRO A 110 -10.43 2.32 -4.29
N ILE A 111 -10.46 1.48 -3.25
CA ILE A 111 -9.69 0.23 -3.19
C ILE A 111 -9.99 -0.67 -4.39
N HIS A 112 -8.93 -1.27 -4.94
CA HIS A 112 -9.04 -2.34 -5.91
C HIS A 112 -8.70 -3.68 -5.27
N PHE A 113 -9.72 -4.52 -5.14
CA PHE A 113 -9.62 -5.87 -4.60
C PHE A 113 -9.39 -6.85 -5.74
N LEU A 114 -8.33 -7.65 -5.64
CA LEU A 114 -7.97 -8.67 -6.62
C LEU A 114 -7.63 -9.96 -5.89
N THR A 115 -8.00 -11.09 -6.48
CA THR A 115 -7.40 -12.36 -6.05
C THR A 115 -5.98 -12.45 -6.61
N VAL A 116 -5.08 -13.19 -5.96
CA VAL A 116 -3.68 -13.36 -6.41
C VAL A 116 -3.62 -13.78 -7.89
N ASP A 117 -4.43 -14.77 -8.29
CA ASP A 117 -4.49 -15.29 -9.68
C ASP A 117 -4.96 -14.25 -10.71
N LYS A 118 -5.68 -13.24 -10.25
CA LYS A 118 -6.25 -12.19 -11.11
C LYS A 118 -5.44 -10.91 -11.10
N CYS A 119 -4.33 -10.86 -10.34
CA CYS A 119 -3.46 -9.70 -10.31
C CYS A 119 -2.56 -9.68 -11.57
N PRO A 120 -2.69 -8.67 -12.44
CA PRO A 120 -1.79 -8.56 -13.58
C PRO A 120 -0.34 -8.35 -13.09
N VAL A 121 0.60 -9.13 -13.63
CA VAL A 121 2.03 -9.05 -13.24
C VAL A 121 2.59 -7.63 -13.33
N ARG A 122 2.15 -6.87 -14.35
CA ARG A 122 2.55 -5.45 -14.50
C ARG A 122 2.10 -4.59 -13.33
N LEU A 123 0.87 -4.77 -12.87
CA LEU A 123 0.31 -4.05 -11.72
C LEU A 123 1.01 -4.44 -10.41
N TYR A 124 1.28 -5.75 -10.24
CA TYR A 124 2.02 -6.25 -9.10
C TYR A 124 3.41 -5.61 -9.00
N ARG A 125 4.18 -5.59 -10.10
CA ARG A 125 5.54 -5.02 -10.15
C ARG A 125 5.55 -3.50 -10.00
N ALA A 126 4.54 -2.81 -10.49
CA ALA A 126 4.46 -1.34 -10.44
C ALA A 126 3.92 -0.81 -9.09
N SER A 127 3.38 -1.68 -8.23
CA SER A 127 2.85 -1.28 -6.92
C SER A 127 3.86 -1.50 -5.80
N VAL A 128 3.76 -0.66 -4.78
CA VAL A 128 4.67 -0.67 -3.62
C VAL A 128 4.10 -1.59 -2.54
N PRO A 129 4.85 -2.60 -2.05
CA PRO A 129 4.37 -3.44 -0.96
C PRO A 129 4.24 -2.63 0.34
N ILE A 130 3.11 -2.81 1.03
CA ILE A 130 2.91 -2.32 2.39
C ILE A 130 3.20 -3.48 3.32
N GLU A 131 4.43 -3.53 3.86
CA GLU A 131 4.83 -4.63 4.73
C GLU A 131 3.93 -4.67 5.96
N ALA A 132 3.21 -5.78 6.14
CA ALA A 132 2.47 -6.08 7.34
C ALA A 132 2.98 -7.43 7.86
N PRO A 133 3.84 -7.46 8.90
CA PRO A 133 4.45 -8.70 9.40
C PRO A 133 3.44 -9.78 9.80
N THR A 134 2.21 -9.39 10.09
CA THR A 134 1.12 -10.31 10.46
C THR A 134 0.49 -11.04 9.28
N LEU A 135 0.80 -10.65 8.04
CA LEU A 135 0.34 -11.29 6.79
C LEU A 135 1.39 -12.28 6.25
N GLU A 136 2.16 -12.92 7.13
CA GLU A 136 3.29 -13.80 6.79
C GLU A 136 2.90 -15.05 5.97
N ARG A 137 2.66 -14.85 4.68
CA ARG A 137 2.85 -15.83 3.59
C ARG A 137 3.79 -15.29 2.49
N GLY A 138 4.53 -14.23 2.81
CA GLY A 138 5.46 -13.56 1.89
C GLY A 138 6.89 -14.12 1.83
N ARG A 139 7.19 -15.23 2.52
CA ARG A 139 8.44 -15.98 2.28
C ARG A 139 8.11 -17.21 1.45
N PHE A 140 8.28 -17.10 0.14
CA PHE A 140 8.51 -18.29 -0.67
C PHE A 140 9.79 -18.94 -0.10
N ALA A 141 9.62 -20.04 0.63
CA ALA A 141 10.69 -20.96 0.96
C ALA A 141 10.95 -21.89 -0.23
#